data_AF-T0YM76-F1
#
_entry.id   AF-T0YM76-F1
#
_cell.length_a   1.000
_cell.length_b   1.000
_cell.length_c   1.000
_cell.angle_alpha   90.00
_cell.angle_beta   90.00
_cell.angle_gamma   90.00
#
_symmetry.space_group_name_H-M   'P 1'
#
loop_
_entity.id
_entity.type
_entity.pdbx_description
1 polymer ?
#
loop_
_entity_poly.entity_id
_entity_poly.type
_entity_poly.pdbx_seq_one_letter_code
_entity_poly.pdbx_strand_id
1 'polypeptide(L)'
;LVSGGKDMQKQMNIAVSADTETTKWYMSNVLRSLGVNISLKSSEYIEAGDLLSEADYALVIGDEALKVFSTKLRILLDIGSEFLRAFQMLPLYAVSVSRVKEKEGDDAWIADAEQYKSECAENLAARLGISPILAKRYYANVRFQQEKSISNTLSFVMNSVRK
;
A
#
# COMPACT_ATOMS: atom_id res chain seq x y z
N LEU A 1 -3.35 -4.03 -6.24
CA LEU A 1 -3.23 -4.22 -7.72
C LEU A 1 -4.54 -4.78 -8.23
N VAL A 2 -5.11 -4.16 -9.26
CA VAL A 2 -6.46 -4.47 -9.73
C VAL A 2 -6.53 -4.57 -11.25
N SER A 3 -7.61 -5.16 -11.76
CA SER A 3 -7.94 -5.19 -13.19
C SER A 3 -9.44 -5.03 -13.44
N GLY A 4 -9.80 -4.70 -14.68
CA GLY A 4 -11.19 -4.72 -15.16
C GLY A 4 -11.79 -6.12 -15.36
N GLY A 5 -11.19 -7.17 -14.79
CA GLY A 5 -11.67 -8.56 -14.88
C GLY A 5 -10.64 -9.56 -15.41
N LYS A 6 -9.52 -9.08 -15.96
CA LYS A 6 -8.40 -9.90 -16.45
C LYS A 6 -7.66 -10.58 -15.30
N ASP A 7 -7.28 -11.83 -15.48
CA ASP A 7 -6.36 -12.52 -14.57
C ASP A 7 -4.92 -11.98 -14.71
N MET A 8 -4.06 -12.30 -13.73
CA MET A 8 -2.63 -11.99 -13.83
C MET A 8 -1.99 -12.70 -15.03
N GLN A 9 -1.21 -11.95 -15.79
CA GLN A 9 -0.47 -12.45 -16.95
C GLN A 9 1.03 -12.42 -16.68
N LYS A 10 1.81 -13.14 -17.49
CA LYS A 10 3.29 -13.11 -17.40
C LYS A 10 3.90 -11.79 -17.85
N GLN A 11 3.16 -11.01 -18.64
CA GLN A 11 3.50 -9.65 -19.05
C GLN A 11 2.32 -8.75 -18.69
N MET A 12 2.55 -7.70 -17.89
CA MET A 12 1.50 -6.81 -17.40
C MET A 12 1.88 -5.36 -17.67
N ASN A 13 0.99 -4.63 -18.32
CA ASN A 13 1.08 -3.17 -18.42
C ASN A 13 0.24 -2.55 -17.30
N ILE A 14 0.88 -1.81 -16.39
CA ILE A 14 0.25 -1.34 -15.15
C ILE A 14 0.28 0.19 -15.13
N ALA A 15 -0.90 0.81 -15.07
CA ALA A 15 -1.04 2.23 -14.79
C ALA A 15 -0.81 2.50 -13.31
N VAL A 16 0.00 3.52 -13.01
CA VAL A 16 0.36 3.92 -11.65
C VAL A 16 0.24 5.44 -11.52
N SER A 17 -0.30 5.91 -10.40
CA SER A 17 -0.34 7.35 -10.09
C SER A 17 1.05 7.86 -9.70
N ALA A 18 1.34 9.13 -9.98
CA ALA A 18 2.64 9.78 -9.74
C ALA A 18 3.10 9.68 -8.27
N ASP A 19 2.19 9.72 -7.30
CA ASP A 19 2.52 9.78 -5.87
C ASP A 19 2.63 8.40 -5.18
N THR A 20 2.96 7.35 -5.94
CA THR A 20 2.87 5.95 -5.44
C THR A 20 4.20 5.21 -5.34
N GLU A 21 5.34 5.93 -5.34
CA GLU A 21 6.69 5.37 -5.44
C GLU A 21 6.97 4.18 -4.51
N THR A 22 6.66 4.29 -3.22
CA THR A 22 6.90 3.22 -2.24
C THR A 22 6.12 1.95 -2.61
N THR A 23 4.84 2.07 -2.93
CA THR A 23 4.00 0.92 -3.28
C THR A 23 4.38 0.36 -4.65
N LYS A 24 4.75 1.22 -5.61
CA LYS A 24 5.28 0.82 -6.92
C LYS A 24 6.55 -0.02 -6.76
N TRP A 25 7.44 0.35 -5.85
CA TRP A 25 8.64 -0.41 -5.53
C TRP A 25 8.31 -1.79 -4.92
N TYR A 26 7.43 -1.85 -3.93
CA TYR A 26 6.99 -3.12 -3.35
C TYR A 26 6.34 -4.04 -4.40
N MET A 27 5.40 -3.49 -5.19
CA MET A 27 4.74 -4.21 -6.27
C MET A 27 5.74 -4.78 -7.27
N SER A 28 6.74 -3.99 -7.67
CA SER A 28 7.75 -4.43 -8.63
C SER A 28 8.57 -5.62 -8.10
N ASN A 29 8.93 -5.61 -6.82
CA ASN A 29 9.64 -6.73 -6.19
C ASN A 29 8.76 -7.98 -6.06
N VAL A 30 7.51 -7.82 -5.65
CA VAL A 30 6.52 -8.91 -5.57
C VAL A 30 6.33 -9.55 -6.95
N LEU A 31 5.98 -8.77 -7.97
CA LEU A 31 5.71 -9.29 -9.31
C LEU A 31 6.96 -9.93 -9.93
N ARG A 32 8.15 -9.36 -9.71
CA ARG A 32 9.42 -9.98 -10.13
C ARG A 32 9.66 -11.33 -9.45
N SER A 33 9.39 -11.46 -8.16
CA SER A 33 9.51 -12.74 -7.44
C SER A 33 8.56 -13.82 -7.97
N LEU A 34 7.42 -13.41 -8.56
CA LEU A 34 6.46 -14.29 -9.23
C LEU A 34 6.82 -14.58 -10.71
N GLY A 35 7.95 -14.05 -11.20
CA GLY A 35 8.37 -14.16 -12.60
C GLY A 35 7.39 -13.48 -13.56
N VAL A 36 6.84 -12.34 -13.16
CA VAL A 36 5.99 -11.47 -13.98
C VAL A 36 6.80 -10.28 -14.46
N ASN A 37 6.82 -10.06 -15.76
CA ASN A 37 7.43 -8.89 -16.38
C ASN A 37 6.41 -7.76 -16.42
N ILE A 38 6.82 -6.56 -15.98
CA ILE A 38 5.93 -5.40 -15.91
C ILE A 38 6.44 -4.25 -16.75
N SER A 39 5.53 -3.54 -17.41
CA SER A 39 5.73 -2.19 -17.91
C SER A 39 4.86 -1.24 -17.10
N LEU A 40 5.41 -0.08 -16.73
CA LEU A 40 4.71 0.91 -15.92
C LEU A 40 4.35 2.10 -16.78
N LYS A 41 3.08 2.51 -16.70
CA LYS A 41 2.59 3.74 -17.30
C LYS A 41 2.25 4.73 -16.18
N SER A 42 3.02 5.80 -16.09
CA SER A 42 2.73 6.88 -15.16
C SER A 42 1.48 7.61 -15.63
N SER A 43 0.57 7.92 -14.70
CA SER A 43 -0.66 8.65 -14.94
C SER A 43 -0.84 9.74 -13.89
N GLU A 44 -1.54 10.80 -14.25
CA GLU A 44 -1.98 11.85 -13.32
C GLU A 44 -3.26 11.45 -12.56
N TYR A 45 -3.93 10.38 -13.02
CA TYR A 45 -5.14 9.88 -12.37
C TYR A 45 -4.81 9.12 -11.08
N ILE A 46 -5.81 9.08 -10.19
CA ILE A 46 -5.76 8.35 -8.92
C ILE A 46 -6.80 7.22 -8.92
N GLU A 47 -7.96 7.45 -9.54
CA GLU A 47 -9.08 6.52 -9.52
C GLU A 47 -8.82 5.27 -10.36
N ALA A 48 -9.29 4.12 -9.87
CA ALA A 48 -9.03 2.84 -10.50
C ALA A 48 -9.57 2.77 -11.93
N GLY A 49 -10.74 3.36 -12.18
CA GLY A 49 -11.38 3.37 -13.50
C GLY A 49 -10.55 4.10 -14.54
N ASP A 50 -10.07 5.31 -14.20
CA ASP A 50 -9.28 6.14 -15.10
C ASP A 50 -7.92 5.51 -15.38
N LEU A 51 -7.26 4.96 -14.36
CA LEU A 51 -6.02 4.21 -14.53
C LEU A 51 -6.20 2.99 -15.44
N LEU A 52 -7.33 2.28 -15.32
CA LEU A 52 -7.66 1.14 -16.18
C LEU A 52 -8.08 1.54 -17.60
N SER A 53 -8.39 2.81 -17.86
CA SER A 53 -8.56 3.31 -19.23
C SER A 53 -7.23 3.44 -19.97
N GLU A 54 -6.13 3.56 -19.23
CA GLU A 54 -4.80 3.76 -19.77
C GLU A 54 -3.96 2.48 -19.91
N ALA A 55 -4.29 1.43 -19.13
CA ALA A 55 -3.60 0.16 -19.10
C ALA A 55 -4.51 -0.98 -18.63
N ASP A 56 -4.08 -2.22 -18.83
CA ASP A 56 -4.87 -3.43 -18.48
C ASP A 56 -5.00 -3.66 -16.96
N TYR A 57 -4.10 -3.07 -16.19
CA TYR A 57 -3.98 -3.21 -14.75
C TYR A 57 -3.71 -1.86 -14.12
N ALA A 58 -4.14 -1.68 -12.87
CA ALA A 58 -3.91 -0.45 -12.13
C ALA A 58 -3.34 -0.74 -10.73
N LEU A 59 -2.33 0.05 -10.34
CA LEU A 59 -1.89 0.14 -8.96
C LEU A 59 -2.61 1.29 -8.27
N VAL A 60 -3.53 0.93 -7.37
CA VAL A 60 -4.23 1.88 -6.51
C VAL A 60 -3.74 1.77 -5.08
N ILE A 61 -3.77 2.89 -4.35
CA ILE A 61 -3.35 3.00 -2.95
C ILE A 61 -4.38 3.79 -2.12
N GLY A 62 -4.20 3.82 -0.80
CA GLY A 62 -5.00 4.65 0.11
C GLY A 62 -6.49 4.34 0.02
N ASP A 63 -7.30 5.41 0.06
CA ASP A 63 -8.76 5.32 -0.01
C ASP A 63 -9.26 4.61 -1.28
N GLU A 64 -8.60 4.83 -2.42
CA GLU A 64 -9.01 4.22 -3.68
C GLU A 64 -8.84 2.69 -3.63
N ALA A 65 -7.76 2.19 -3.02
CA ALA A 65 -7.58 0.75 -2.82
C ALA A 65 -8.68 0.14 -1.94
N LEU A 66 -9.24 0.91 -0.99
CA LEU A 66 -10.37 0.46 -0.17
C LEU A 66 -11.69 0.52 -0.92
N LYS A 67 -11.93 1.57 -1.73
CA LYS A 67 -13.13 1.69 -2.56
C LYS A 67 -13.25 0.55 -3.55
N VAL A 68 -12.15 0.00 -4.06
CA VAL A 68 -12.20 -1.14 -4.98
C VAL A 68 -13.03 -2.31 -4.44
N PHE A 69 -13.05 -2.55 -3.12
CA PHE A 69 -13.84 -3.62 -2.49
C PHE A 69 -15.36 -3.44 -2.64
N SER A 70 -15.85 -2.22 -2.95
CA SER A 70 -17.27 -1.96 -3.25
C SER A 70 -17.55 -1.92 -4.75
N THR A 71 -16.55 -2.15 -5.60
CA THR A 71 -16.70 -2.18 -7.07
C THR A 71 -16.78 -3.61 -7.62
N LYS A 72 -16.96 -3.73 -8.94
CA LYS A 72 -16.85 -5.01 -9.66
C LYS A 72 -15.43 -5.30 -10.17
N LEU A 73 -14.46 -4.45 -9.84
CA LEU A 73 -13.08 -4.65 -10.27
C LEU A 73 -12.49 -5.87 -9.58
N ARG A 74 -11.62 -6.57 -10.30
CA ARG A 74 -10.93 -7.73 -9.77
C ARG A 74 -9.71 -7.26 -8.99
N ILE A 75 -9.67 -7.57 -7.70
CA ILE A 75 -8.46 -7.43 -6.88
C ILE A 75 -7.55 -8.61 -7.19
N LEU A 76 -6.36 -8.33 -7.72
CA LEU A 76 -5.39 -9.36 -8.09
C LEU A 76 -4.45 -9.68 -6.93
N LEU A 77 -3.90 -8.62 -6.33
CA LEU A 77 -2.95 -8.73 -5.23
C LEU A 77 -3.13 -7.58 -4.25
N ASP A 78 -3.09 -7.92 -2.96
CA ASP A 78 -2.69 -6.99 -1.91
C ASP A 78 -1.16 -6.99 -1.81
N ILE A 79 -0.55 -5.87 -2.23
CA ILE A 79 0.90 -5.76 -2.33
C ILE A 79 1.59 -5.91 -0.98
N GLY A 80 0.99 -5.42 0.11
CA GLY A 80 1.60 -5.50 1.44
C GLY A 80 1.63 -6.93 1.95
N SER A 81 0.49 -7.63 1.81
CA SER A 81 0.37 -9.04 2.18
C SER A 81 1.29 -9.93 1.35
N GLU A 82 1.39 -9.67 0.04
CA GLU A 82 2.25 -10.43 -0.86
C GLU A 82 3.73 -10.18 -0.63
N PHE A 83 4.11 -8.95 -0.29
CA PHE A 83 5.49 -8.64 0.11
C PHE A 83 5.88 -9.40 1.37
N LEU A 84 5.02 -9.39 2.40
CA LEU A 84 5.24 -10.17 3.61
C LEU A 84 5.40 -11.66 3.29
N ARG A 85 4.54 -12.21 2.44
CA ARG A 85 4.61 -13.63 2.04
C ARG A 85 5.91 -13.98 1.34
N ALA A 86 6.32 -13.17 0.37
CA ALA A 86 7.50 -13.45 -0.47
C ALA A 86 8.83 -13.22 0.27
N PHE A 87 8.89 -12.20 1.13
CA PHE A 87 10.16 -11.76 1.74
C PHE A 87 10.22 -11.98 3.26
N GLN A 88 9.14 -12.43 3.89
CA GLN A 88 9.04 -12.61 5.35
C GLN A 88 9.35 -11.31 6.12
N MET A 89 8.98 -10.17 5.53
CA MET A 89 9.25 -8.82 6.04
C MET A 89 7.96 -7.99 6.02
N LEU A 90 7.69 -7.28 7.11
CA LEU A 90 6.56 -6.35 7.16
C LEU A 90 6.86 -5.14 6.26
N PRO A 91 5.92 -4.73 5.38
CA PRO A 91 6.11 -3.54 4.55
C PRO A 91 6.11 -2.27 5.42
N LEU A 92 6.98 -1.32 5.06
CA LEU A 92 7.11 -0.01 5.69
C LEU A 92 6.72 1.06 4.68
N TYR A 93 5.61 1.74 4.94
CA TYR A 93 5.07 2.73 3.99
C TYR A 93 5.44 4.18 4.32
N ALA A 94 5.63 4.50 5.60
CA ALA A 94 5.94 5.85 6.05
C ALA A 94 6.79 5.82 7.31
N VAL A 95 7.59 6.86 7.49
CA VAL A 95 8.38 7.13 8.70
C VAL A 95 8.29 8.61 9.04
N SER A 96 8.25 8.92 10.33
CA SER A 96 8.43 10.29 10.81
C SER A 96 9.92 10.59 10.90
N VAL A 97 10.35 11.73 10.38
CA VAL A 97 11.76 12.16 10.41
C VAL A 97 11.84 13.61 10.87
N SER A 98 12.80 13.88 11.76
CA SER A 98 13.11 15.23 12.24
C SER A 98 14.51 15.64 11.82
N ARG A 99 14.69 16.91 11.45
CA ARG A 99 16.02 17.47 11.06
C ARG A 99 16.90 17.72 12.28
N VAL A 100 16.29 17.91 13.45
CA VAL A 100 16.96 18.15 14.71
C VAL A 100 16.79 16.89 15.56
N LYS A 101 17.80 16.57 16.38
CA LYS A 101 17.67 15.48 17.34
C LYS A 101 16.60 15.86 18.37
N GLU A 102 15.39 15.33 18.21
CA GLU A 102 14.32 15.50 19.19
C GLU A 102 14.75 14.93 20.55
N LYS A 103 14.26 15.55 21.63
CA LYS A 103 14.49 15.06 22.98
C LYS A 103 13.79 13.70 23.12
N GLU A 104 14.45 12.73 23.73
CA GLU A 104 13.83 11.44 24.05
C GLU A 104 12.52 11.69 24.83
N GLY A 105 11.37 11.32 24.25
CA GLY A 105 10.05 11.47 24.89
C GLY A 105 8.90 12.00 24.01
N ASP A 106 9.17 12.51 22.80
CA ASP A 106 8.13 13.14 21.96
C ASP A 106 7.20 12.16 21.20
N ASP A 107 7.35 10.83 21.35
CA ASP A 107 6.53 9.84 20.62
C ASP A 107 5.21 9.46 21.32
N ALA A 108 4.84 10.12 22.43
CA ALA A 108 3.63 9.78 23.19
C ALA A 108 2.34 9.84 22.34
N TRP A 109 2.28 10.74 21.36
CA TRP A 109 1.16 10.86 20.43
C TRP A 109 0.99 9.62 19.53
N ILE A 110 2.06 8.87 19.25
CA ILE A 110 1.99 7.61 18.49
C ILE A 110 1.27 6.54 19.30
N ALA A 111 1.51 6.48 20.61
CA ALA A 111 0.84 5.54 21.50
C ALA A 111 -0.66 5.85 21.62
N ASP A 112 -1.03 7.12 21.61
CA ASP A 112 -2.43 7.55 21.66
C ASP A 112 -3.21 7.28 20.36
N ALA A 113 -2.53 7.24 19.21
CA ALA A 113 -3.15 7.00 17.90
C ALA A 113 -3.94 5.67 17.82
N GLU A 114 -3.54 4.66 18.58
CA GLU A 114 -4.23 3.36 18.66
C GLU A 114 -5.66 3.51 19.22
N GLN A 115 -5.90 4.46 20.13
CA GLN A 115 -7.19 4.68 20.78
C GLN A 115 -8.25 5.21 19.79
N TYR A 116 -7.82 5.92 18.75
CA TYR A 116 -8.70 6.55 17.77
C TYR A 116 -9.05 5.66 16.57
N LYS A 117 -8.46 4.47 16.45
CA LYS A 117 -8.66 3.59 15.28
C LYS A 117 -10.13 3.23 15.03
N SER A 118 -10.90 3.01 16.09
CA SER A 118 -12.33 2.63 15.97
C SER A 118 -13.17 3.78 15.41
N GLU A 119 -12.98 5.00 15.93
CA GLU A 119 -13.66 6.20 15.45
C GLU A 119 -13.26 6.52 14.00
N CYS A 120 -11.95 6.47 13.71
CA CYS A 120 -11.43 6.66 12.37
C CYS A 120 -12.01 5.64 11.36
N ALA A 121 -12.17 4.37 11.77
CA ALA A 121 -12.78 3.35 10.93
C ALA A 121 -14.23 3.66 10.57
N GLU A 122 -15.02 4.17 11.53
CA GLU A 122 -16.42 4.53 11.30
C GLU A 122 -16.55 5.73 10.37
N ASN A 123 -15.75 6.78 10.60
CA ASN A 123 -15.66 7.94 9.73
C ASN A 123 -15.20 7.58 8.31
N LEU A 124 -14.19 6.71 8.19
CA LEU A 124 -13.69 6.23 6.90
C LEU A 124 -14.76 5.44 6.14
N ALA A 125 -15.47 4.54 6.83
CA ALA A 125 -16.53 3.74 6.23
C ALA A 125 -17.66 4.61 5.68
N ALA A 126 -18.10 5.61 6.45
CA ALA A 126 -19.12 6.56 6.03
C ALA A 126 -18.65 7.41 4.83
N ARG A 127 -17.43 7.96 4.91
CA ARG A 127 -16.86 8.83 3.86
C ARG A 127 -16.66 8.11 2.53
N LEU A 128 -16.25 6.84 2.56
CA LEU A 128 -15.95 6.06 1.36
C LEU A 128 -17.12 5.18 0.89
N GLY A 129 -18.22 5.10 1.66
CA GLY A 129 -19.34 4.21 1.36
C GLY A 129 -18.96 2.73 1.40
N ILE A 130 -18.01 2.34 2.24
CA ILE A 130 -17.54 0.94 2.39
C ILE A 130 -18.08 0.30 3.67
N SER A 131 -17.99 -1.03 3.76
CA SER A 131 -18.38 -1.75 4.97
C SER A 131 -17.57 -1.29 6.20
N PRO A 132 -18.21 -0.98 7.34
CA PRO A 132 -17.51 -0.69 8.58
C PRO A 132 -16.57 -1.81 9.04
N ILE A 133 -16.89 -3.07 8.69
CA ILE A 133 -16.04 -4.23 9.00
C ILE A 133 -14.72 -4.15 8.20
N LEU A 134 -14.79 -3.73 6.94
CA LEU A 134 -13.60 -3.55 6.10
C LEU A 134 -12.72 -2.42 6.66
N ALA A 135 -13.30 -1.28 7.01
CA ALA A 135 -12.56 -0.16 7.59
C ALA A 135 -11.91 -0.53 8.94
N LYS A 136 -12.62 -1.27 9.81
CA LYS A 136 -12.06 -1.77 11.08
C LYS A 136 -10.90 -2.74 10.84
N ARG A 137 -11.00 -3.64 9.86
CA ARG A 137 -9.91 -4.54 9.47
C ARG A 137 -8.71 -3.77 8.91
N TYR A 138 -8.94 -2.73 8.11
CA TYR A 138 -7.89 -1.88 7.59
C TYR A 138 -7.07 -1.24 8.73
N TYR A 139 -7.73 -0.55 9.67
CA TYR A 139 -7.03 0.08 10.80
C TYR A 139 -6.40 -0.92 11.77
N ALA A 140 -6.97 -2.13 11.92
CA ALA A 140 -6.36 -3.18 12.72
C ALA A 140 -4.99 -3.65 12.17
N ASN A 141 -4.77 -3.53 10.86
CA ASN A 141 -3.52 -3.92 10.20
C ASN A 141 -2.49 -2.78 10.14
N VAL A 142 -2.89 -1.53 10.37
CA VAL A 142 -1.97 -0.39 10.45
C VAL A 142 -1.23 -0.44 11.78
N ARG A 143 0.09 -0.50 11.75
CA ARG A 143 0.94 -0.44 12.95
C ARG A 143 1.77 0.83 12.91
N PHE A 144 1.68 1.63 13.97
CA PHE A 144 2.41 2.90 14.06
C PHE A 144 3.75 2.78 14.79
N GLN A 145 3.96 1.72 15.56
CA GLN A 145 5.18 1.54 16.35
C GLN A 145 6.30 0.87 15.55
N GLN A 146 7.51 1.39 15.71
CA GLN A 146 8.71 0.79 15.13
C GLN A 146 9.08 -0.49 15.89
N GLU A 147 8.65 -1.63 15.37
CA GLU A 147 9.12 -2.93 15.85
C GLU A 147 10.53 -3.25 15.33
N LYS A 148 11.31 -4.04 16.07
CA LYS A 148 12.61 -4.58 15.60
C LYS A 148 12.50 -5.28 14.23
N SER A 149 11.32 -5.83 13.92
CA SER A 149 11.00 -6.47 12.65
C SER A 149 11.08 -5.52 11.44
N ILE A 150 10.88 -4.21 11.63
CA ILE A 150 10.95 -3.19 10.57
C ILE A 150 12.39 -2.88 10.17
N SER A 151 13.37 -3.06 11.07
CA SER A 151 14.79 -2.82 10.77
C SER A 151 15.32 -3.68 9.61
N ASN A 152 14.78 -4.89 9.45
CA ASN A 152 15.11 -5.77 8.34
C ASN A 152 14.59 -5.20 7.01
N THR A 153 13.34 -4.73 6.99
CA THR A 153 12.73 -4.07 5.82
C THR A 153 13.50 -2.81 5.45
N LEU A 154 13.86 -1.97 6.43
CA LEU A 154 14.64 -0.75 6.20
C LEU A 154 15.99 -1.07 5.56
N SER A 155 16.70 -2.06 6.09
CA SER A 155 17.99 -2.51 5.56
C SER A 155 17.85 -3.04 4.12
N PHE A 156 16.79 -3.81 3.86
CA PHE A 156 16.49 -4.34 2.54
C PHE A 156 16.22 -3.22 1.51
N VAL A 157 15.42 -2.22 1.88
CA VAL A 157 15.15 -1.04 1.03
C VAL A 157 16.44 -0.26 0.77
N MET A 158 17.20 0.06 1.82
CA MET A 158 18.43 0.86 1.71
C MET A 158 19.48 0.21 0.81
N ASN A 159 19.60 -1.12 0.84
CA ASN A 159 20.52 -1.87 -0.02
C ASN A 159 20.03 -1.97 -1.48
N SER A 160 18.74 -1.82 -1.72
CA SER A 160 18.12 -1.91 -3.04
C SER A 160 18.12 -0.59 -3.79
N VAL A 161 18.11 0.55 -3.08
CA VAL A 161 18.13 1.91 -3.66
C VAL A 161 19.55 2.40 -3.94
N ARG A 162 20.56 1.83 -3.27
CA ARG A 162 21.99 2.19 -3.48
C ARG A 162 22.66 1.51 -4.68
N LYS A 163 21.94 0.65 -5.41
CA LYS A 163 22.41 -0.03 -6.62
C LYS A 163 21.83 0.66 -7.85
#